data_AF-A0A9W4CYR0-F1
#
_entry.id   AF-A0A9W4CYR0-F1
#
_cell.length_a   1.000
_cell.length_b   1.000
_cell.length_c   1.000
_cell.angle_alpha   90.00
_cell.angle_beta   90.00
_cell.angle_gamma   90.00
#
_symmetry.space_group_name_H-M   'P 1'
#
loop_
_entity.id
_entity.type
_entity.pdbx_description
1 polymer ?
#
loop_
_entity_poly.entity_id
_entity_poly.type
_entity_poly.pdbx_seq_one_letter_code
_entity_poly.pdbx_strand_id
1 'polypeptide(L)'
;DKTAAALSEAVQSELEDNVFSGISNFWDVFFEVMKSTVSTAADAQADFVIRSGELSEEKPEWEDVKVVAEFAKQSDTSARKAKFTQLSRYVREIFCAQPLRRFVHCFFLKTKFELWVFDRTGAYSSDLKSIVSEKEMFVRAISSYLLMSDEELSLDLSISKVGDNLFVTINGINGDPTIQFKIDPEPIVRPQRLITRVDFLKVALPVPSVVKYITSDEVYRTSEHLGNLDFTDADAWNLKTEILIIPRATYLMQPTVSPWDRDRKLIRIAITPCGQPLKTSKTTLEFIVGIRDVILGHRRLCDRGILHGDISEGNIVLTSPTAADKPKGMLIDLDHSIGLIESLKKDDELSLTGTMKFMAIERLQVAVKKEPTIQRTIRHDLESFFYVFLVGCIEYEVVPESKSSNLDSWCTKDIASNYKSKVGHIGVFEVLVLYEFTPSFLGLKDLARSLRTILFGANGQNYTTPYDCSSMYEEIIGAFNETIQQITGKMNLR
;
A
#
# COMPACT_ATOMS: atom_id res chain seq x y z
N ASP A 1 20.89 2.43 -36.62
CA ASP A 1 21.43 2.92 -35.32
C ASP A 1 21.58 4.43 -35.18
N LYS A 2 21.88 5.25 -36.21
CA LYS A 2 21.78 6.73 -36.10
C LYS A 2 20.36 7.32 -36.25
N THR A 3 19.34 6.50 -36.44
CA THR A 3 17.98 6.92 -36.84
C THR A 3 16.93 6.89 -35.72
N ALA A 4 17.18 6.16 -34.63
CA ALA A 4 16.17 5.98 -33.59
C ALA A 4 16.08 7.15 -32.61
N ALA A 5 17.23 7.65 -32.13
CA ALA A 5 17.29 8.81 -31.25
C ALA A 5 16.84 10.08 -31.99
N ALA A 6 17.35 10.30 -33.20
CA ALA A 6 16.96 11.42 -34.06
C ALA A 6 15.47 11.41 -34.43
N LEU A 7 14.85 10.24 -34.62
CA LEU A 7 13.39 10.16 -34.85
C LEU A 7 12.61 10.45 -33.57
N SER A 8 13.06 9.98 -32.40
CA SER A 8 12.42 10.29 -31.12
C SER A 8 12.46 11.79 -30.84
N GLU A 9 13.62 12.42 -31.03
CA GLU A 9 13.80 13.88 -30.90
C GLU A 9 12.98 14.65 -31.94
N ALA A 10 12.90 14.18 -33.18
CA ALA A 10 12.09 14.80 -34.22
C ALA A 10 10.58 14.67 -33.97
N VAL A 11 10.11 13.50 -33.51
CA VAL A 11 8.71 13.30 -33.14
C VAL A 11 8.36 14.13 -31.91
N GLN A 12 9.29 14.24 -30.95
CA GLN A 12 9.14 15.12 -29.79
C GLN A 12 9.00 16.59 -30.21
N SER A 13 9.93 17.10 -31.02
CA SER A 13 9.88 18.48 -31.55
C SER A 13 8.59 18.73 -32.35
N GLU A 14 8.19 17.80 -33.21
CA GLU A 14 6.97 17.94 -34.02
C GLU A 14 5.69 17.98 -33.16
N LEU A 15 5.65 17.17 -32.11
CA LEU A 15 4.55 17.18 -31.16
C LEU A 15 4.53 18.49 -30.35
N GLU A 16 5.69 18.95 -29.87
CA GLU A 16 5.83 20.24 -29.16
C GLU A 16 5.43 21.43 -30.03
N ASP A 17 5.98 21.53 -31.24
CA ASP A 17 5.87 22.69 -32.11
C ASP A 17 4.50 22.80 -32.80
N ASN A 18 3.88 21.67 -33.17
CA ASN A 18 2.68 21.67 -34.02
C ASN A 18 1.41 21.13 -33.37
N VAL A 19 1.51 20.19 -32.42
CA VAL A 19 0.33 19.59 -31.77
C VAL A 19 0.04 20.26 -30.44
N PHE A 20 1.05 20.40 -29.58
CA PHE A 20 0.88 20.90 -28.22
C PHE A 20 0.81 22.43 -28.17
N SER A 21 1.57 23.14 -29.00
CA SER A 21 1.51 24.61 -29.09
C SER A 21 0.11 25.15 -29.41
N GLY A 22 -0.71 24.37 -30.13
CA GLY A 22 -2.10 24.71 -30.47
C GLY A 22 -3.14 24.35 -29.40
N ILE A 23 -2.79 23.54 -28.40
CA ILE A 23 -3.70 22.99 -27.37
C ILE A 23 -3.28 23.41 -25.94
N SER A 24 -2.18 24.14 -25.81
CA SER A 24 -1.56 24.62 -24.55
C SER A 24 -2.46 25.40 -23.60
N ASN A 25 -3.68 25.75 -24.02
CA ASN A 25 -4.69 26.37 -23.16
C ASN A 25 -5.45 25.36 -22.27
N PHE A 26 -5.28 24.05 -22.47
CA PHE A 26 -6.04 22.99 -21.75
C PHE A 26 -5.16 21.95 -21.05
N TRP A 27 -4.01 21.59 -21.63
CA TRP A 27 -3.12 20.56 -21.10
C TRP A 27 -1.66 20.98 -21.30
N ASP A 28 -0.80 20.68 -20.32
CA ASP A 28 0.64 20.84 -20.47
C ASP A 28 1.31 19.46 -20.62
N VAL A 29 2.42 19.43 -21.36
CA VAL A 29 3.16 18.21 -21.71
C VAL A 29 4.61 18.32 -21.24
N PHE A 30 5.07 17.32 -20.49
CA PHE A 30 6.43 17.29 -19.90
C PHE A 30 7.25 16.09 -20.34
N PHE A 31 8.55 16.34 -20.46
CA PHE A 31 9.60 15.34 -20.62
C PHE A 31 10.50 15.37 -19.38
N GLU A 32 10.07 14.73 -18.28
CA GLU A 32 10.75 14.87 -16.98
C GLU A 32 10.91 13.58 -16.18
N VAL A 33 12.05 13.48 -15.48
CA VAL A 33 12.32 12.43 -14.49
C VAL A 33 11.52 12.70 -13.22
N MET A 34 10.53 11.85 -12.94
CA MET A 34 9.74 11.91 -11.71
C MET A 34 10.36 11.06 -10.60
N LYS A 35 10.29 11.55 -9.35
CA LYS A 35 10.75 10.79 -8.18
C LYS A 35 9.68 9.76 -7.79
N SER A 36 10.13 8.58 -7.38
CA SER A 36 9.25 7.53 -6.88
C SER A 36 8.74 7.90 -5.48
N THR A 37 7.44 7.73 -5.24
CA THR A 37 6.80 7.98 -3.94
C THR A 37 6.75 6.73 -3.06
N VAL A 38 6.93 5.55 -3.65
CA VAL A 38 6.73 4.22 -2.99
C VAL A 38 8.05 3.49 -2.67
N SER A 39 9.18 3.90 -3.24
CA SER A 39 10.46 3.17 -3.17
C SER A 39 11.68 4.10 -3.02
N THR A 40 12.62 3.74 -2.13
CA THR A 40 13.96 4.35 -2.00
C THR A 40 14.94 3.91 -3.09
N ALA A 41 14.50 3.08 -4.03
CA ALA A 41 15.31 2.54 -5.09
C ALA A 41 14.87 3.00 -6.48
N ALA A 42 15.84 3.60 -7.17
CA ALA A 42 15.86 4.05 -8.56
C ALA A 42 14.66 4.94 -8.93
N ASP A 43 14.94 6.23 -9.10
CA ASP A 43 14.02 7.22 -9.66
C ASP A 43 13.32 6.65 -10.91
N ALA A 44 11.99 6.74 -10.95
CA ALA A 44 11.22 6.30 -12.10
C ALA A 44 11.25 7.41 -13.16
N GLN A 45 12.21 7.34 -14.08
CA GLN A 45 12.31 8.28 -15.20
C GLN A 45 11.15 8.10 -16.18
N ALA A 46 10.01 8.75 -15.97
CA ALA A 46 9.02 8.91 -17.03
C ALA A 46 9.63 9.73 -18.17
N ASP A 47 9.38 9.33 -19.42
CA ASP A 47 9.82 10.13 -20.57
C ASP A 47 8.71 11.08 -21.06
N PHE A 48 7.45 10.89 -20.63
CA PHE A 48 6.30 11.67 -21.09
C PHE A 48 5.14 11.71 -20.10
N VAL A 49 4.61 12.90 -19.84
CA VAL A 49 3.46 13.12 -18.95
C VAL A 49 2.52 14.17 -19.54
N ILE A 50 1.22 13.87 -19.60
CA ILE A 50 0.15 14.86 -19.87
C ILE A 50 -0.51 15.28 -18.55
N ARG A 51 -0.58 16.60 -18.27
CA ARG A 51 -1.22 17.20 -17.07
C ARG A 51 -2.31 18.21 -17.42
N SER A 52 -3.27 18.40 -16.50
CA SER A 52 -4.30 19.45 -16.60
C SER A 52 -3.68 20.85 -16.50
N GLY A 53 -4.09 21.79 -17.35
CA GLY A 53 -3.46 23.10 -17.55
C GLY A 53 -3.66 24.17 -16.46
N GLU A 54 -3.82 23.79 -15.18
CA GLU A 54 -3.84 24.80 -14.10
C GLU A 54 -2.40 25.18 -13.70
N LEU A 55 -1.87 26.15 -14.45
CA LEU A 55 -0.76 27.08 -14.17
C LEU A 55 0.05 26.83 -12.88
N SER A 56 1.07 25.99 -12.99
CA SER A 56 2.21 25.99 -12.07
C SER A 56 3.50 25.72 -12.87
N GLU A 57 4.51 26.58 -12.69
CA GLU A 57 5.89 26.36 -13.19
C GLU A 57 6.61 25.25 -12.40
N GLU A 58 5.94 24.61 -11.43
CA GLU A 58 6.49 23.52 -10.65
C GLU A 58 6.49 22.20 -11.44
N LYS A 59 7.41 21.31 -11.05
CA LYS A 59 7.56 19.99 -11.64
C LYS A 59 6.25 19.20 -11.47
N PRO A 60 5.86 18.39 -12.47
CA PRO A 60 4.65 17.59 -12.36
C PRO A 60 4.79 16.58 -11.21
N GLU A 61 3.73 16.41 -10.43
CA GLU A 61 3.62 15.35 -9.43
C GLU A 61 2.72 14.23 -9.98
N TRP A 62 2.83 13.02 -9.41
CA TRP A 62 2.03 11.87 -9.87
C TRP A 62 0.51 12.07 -9.74
N GLU A 63 0.09 13.03 -8.91
CA GLU A 63 -1.31 13.42 -8.69
C GLU A 63 -1.91 14.13 -9.93
N ASP A 64 -1.06 14.73 -10.78
CA ASP A 64 -1.48 15.51 -11.95
C ASP A 64 -1.47 14.71 -13.26
N VAL A 65 -0.81 13.54 -13.26
CA VAL A 65 -0.57 12.74 -14.46
C VAL A 65 -1.86 12.07 -14.96
N LYS A 66 -2.29 12.38 -16.19
CA LYS A 66 -3.46 11.74 -16.80
C LYS A 66 -3.12 10.64 -17.79
N VAL A 67 -2.02 10.79 -18.52
CA VAL A 67 -1.53 9.82 -19.50
C VAL A 67 -0.01 9.78 -19.38
N VAL A 68 0.57 8.58 -19.46
CA VAL A 68 2.03 8.39 -19.36
C VAL A 68 2.56 7.62 -20.57
N ALA A 69 3.77 7.95 -21.03
CA ALA A 69 4.41 7.21 -22.11
C ALA A 69 5.89 6.89 -21.84
N GLU A 70 6.37 5.85 -22.53
CA GLU A 70 7.76 5.39 -22.50
C GLU A 70 8.42 5.59 -23.87
N PHE A 71 9.57 6.28 -23.90
CA PHE A 71 10.33 6.53 -25.12
C PHE A 71 11.62 5.68 -25.15
N ALA A 72 11.68 4.69 -26.03
CA ALA A 72 12.82 3.77 -26.02
C ALA A 72 14.09 4.35 -26.68
N LYS A 73 15.13 4.57 -25.86
CA LYS A 73 16.46 5.04 -26.27
C LYS A 73 17.30 4.00 -27.03
N GLN A 74 17.02 2.68 -26.95
CA GLN A 74 17.77 1.62 -27.65
C GLN A 74 16.90 0.57 -28.35
N SER A 75 17.48 -0.14 -29.33
CA SER A 75 16.85 -1.21 -30.12
C SER A 75 17.23 -2.57 -29.55
N ASP A 76 16.37 -3.13 -28.72
CA ASP A 76 16.44 -4.57 -28.45
C ASP A 76 15.06 -5.19 -28.49
N THR A 77 14.98 -6.40 -29.04
CA THR A 77 13.77 -7.21 -29.22
C THR A 77 13.34 -7.86 -27.90
N SER A 78 14.25 -7.94 -26.92
CA SER A 78 13.96 -8.24 -25.51
C SER A 78 13.16 -7.13 -24.79
N ALA A 79 12.88 -6.00 -25.46
CA ALA A 79 12.40 -4.77 -24.83
C ALA A 79 10.89 -4.68 -24.56
N ARG A 80 9.99 -5.48 -25.15
CA ARG A 80 8.53 -5.34 -24.85
C ARG A 80 8.27 -5.59 -23.36
N LYS A 81 8.90 -6.61 -22.78
CA LYS A 81 8.82 -6.93 -21.33
C LYS A 81 9.42 -5.85 -20.44
N ALA A 82 10.58 -5.33 -20.81
CA ALA A 82 11.24 -4.26 -20.06
C ALA A 82 10.40 -2.97 -20.07
N LYS A 83 9.87 -2.58 -21.23
CA LYS A 83 8.98 -1.42 -21.40
C LYS A 83 7.68 -1.59 -20.64
N PHE A 84 7.06 -2.76 -20.73
CA PHE A 84 5.88 -3.08 -19.94
C PHE A 84 6.16 -2.95 -18.45
N THR A 85 7.30 -3.51 -18.00
CA THR A 85 7.71 -3.41 -16.60
C THR A 85 7.89 -1.95 -16.18
N GLN A 86 8.44 -1.12 -17.05
CA GLN A 86 8.61 0.30 -16.80
C GLN A 86 7.28 1.08 -16.77
N LEU A 87 6.41 0.92 -17.78
CA LEU A 87 5.05 1.48 -17.78
C LEU A 87 4.27 1.04 -16.54
N SER A 88 4.38 -0.23 -16.13
CA SER A 88 3.71 -0.73 -14.93
C SER A 88 4.19 -0.05 -13.64
N ARG A 89 5.44 0.43 -13.60
CA ARG A 89 5.95 1.23 -12.47
C ARG A 89 5.30 2.61 -12.45
N TYR A 90 5.21 3.30 -13.59
CA TYR A 90 4.54 4.61 -13.65
C TYR A 90 3.06 4.50 -13.27
N VAL A 91 2.36 3.51 -13.84
CA VAL A 91 0.95 3.25 -13.53
C VAL A 91 0.76 2.97 -12.04
N ARG A 92 1.70 2.25 -11.41
CA ARG A 92 1.65 2.02 -9.96
C ARG A 92 1.77 3.34 -9.19
N GLU A 93 2.70 4.22 -9.54
CA GLU A 93 2.83 5.53 -8.89
C GLU A 93 1.56 6.37 -9.10
N ILE A 94 0.99 6.38 -10.30
CA ILE A 94 -0.30 7.05 -10.61
C ILE A 94 -1.43 6.50 -9.74
N PHE A 95 -1.60 5.18 -9.63
CA PHE A 95 -2.64 4.60 -8.78
C PHE A 95 -2.42 4.86 -7.27
N CYS A 96 -1.17 5.05 -6.84
CA CYS A 96 -0.85 5.42 -5.46
C CYS A 96 -1.14 6.91 -5.18
N ALA A 97 -0.90 7.78 -6.16
CA ALA A 97 -1.17 9.21 -6.10
C ALA A 97 -2.65 9.55 -6.35
N GLN A 98 -3.34 8.75 -7.15
CA GLN A 98 -4.74 8.90 -7.53
C GLN A 98 -5.53 7.62 -7.17
N PRO A 99 -5.88 7.40 -5.88
CA PRO A 99 -6.43 6.12 -5.42
C PRO A 99 -7.75 5.70 -6.07
N LEU A 100 -8.57 6.66 -6.51
CA LEU A 100 -9.86 6.43 -7.16
C LEU A 100 -9.78 6.33 -8.69
N ARG A 101 -8.58 6.48 -9.28
CA ARG A 101 -8.37 6.32 -10.72
C ARG A 101 -8.78 4.91 -11.16
N ARG A 102 -9.68 4.82 -12.14
CA ARG A 102 -10.28 3.54 -12.56
C ARG A 102 -9.35 2.75 -13.48
N PHE A 103 -8.76 3.43 -14.48
CA PHE A 103 -7.73 2.89 -15.36
C PHE A 103 -6.73 3.98 -15.81
N VAL A 104 -5.63 3.61 -16.42
CA VAL A 104 -4.60 4.54 -16.89
C VAL A 104 -4.31 4.25 -18.36
N HIS A 105 -4.45 5.28 -19.18
CA HIS A 105 -3.97 5.26 -20.56
C HIS A 105 -2.45 5.40 -20.56
N CYS A 106 -1.80 4.54 -21.33
CA CYS A 106 -0.38 4.61 -21.57
C CYS A 106 -0.08 4.41 -23.04
N PHE A 107 1.10 4.81 -23.48
CA PHE A 107 1.59 4.36 -24.77
C PHE A 107 3.10 4.19 -24.78
N PHE A 108 3.56 3.32 -25.67
CA PHE A 108 4.97 3.18 -25.98
C PHE A 108 5.25 3.89 -27.31
N LEU A 109 6.34 4.65 -27.41
CA LEU A 109 6.67 5.40 -28.62
C LEU A 109 8.15 5.27 -29.03
N LYS A 110 8.39 4.97 -30.33
CA LYS A 110 9.71 5.03 -30.99
C LYS A 110 9.56 5.23 -32.51
N THR A 111 9.89 4.20 -33.31
CA THR A 111 9.54 4.09 -34.75
C THR A 111 8.17 3.45 -34.94
N LYS A 112 7.69 2.81 -33.88
CA LYS A 112 6.39 2.17 -33.75
C LYS A 112 5.74 2.69 -32.48
N PHE A 113 4.41 2.62 -32.42
CA PHE A 113 3.63 2.94 -31.24
C PHE A 113 2.75 1.76 -30.85
N GLU A 114 2.47 1.66 -29.56
CA GLU A 114 1.55 0.68 -28.98
C GLU A 114 0.77 1.40 -27.89
N LEU A 115 -0.56 1.38 -27.99
CA LEU A 115 -1.44 1.99 -27.01
C LEU A 115 -1.76 0.95 -25.94
N TRP A 116 -1.75 1.37 -24.69
CA TRP A 116 -1.97 0.50 -23.54
C TRP A 116 -3.04 1.11 -22.65
N VAL A 117 -3.81 0.25 -22.01
CA VAL A 117 -4.65 0.63 -20.88
C VAL A 117 -4.36 -0.33 -19.74
N PHE A 118 -4.10 0.24 -18.57
CA PHE A 118 -3.89 -0.50 -17.34
C PHE A 118 -5.07 -0.27 -16.40
N ASP A 119 -5.64 -1.34 -15.88
CA ASP A 119 -6.61 -1.28 -14.79
C ASP A 119 -6.11 -2.10 -13.59
N ARG A 120 -6.99 -2.38 -12.63
CA ARG A 120 -6.65 -3.15 -11.42
C ARG A 120 -6.59 -4.66 -11.66
N THR A 121 -7.02 -5.17 -12.82
CA THR A 121 -6.91 -6.59 -13.22
C THR A 121 -5.61 -6.87 -13.96
N GLY A 122 -5.09 -5.89 -14.70
CA GLY A 122 -3.91 -6.04 -15.52
C GLY A 122 -3.83 -4.95 -16.57
N ALA A 123 -3.35 -5.33 -17.74
CA ALA A 123 -3.15 -4.41 -18.84
C ALA A 123 -3.45 -5.10 -20.16
N TYR A 124 -4.00 -4.33 -21.10
CA TYR A 124 -4.22 -4.74 -22.47
C TYR A 124 -3.67 -3.67 -23.39
N SER A 125 -3.30 -4.07 -24.60
CA SER A 125 -2.67 -3.21 -25.58
C SER A 125 -3.35 -3.31 -26.93
N SER A 126 -3.16 -2.29 -27.75
CA SER A 126 -3.26 -2.45 -29.19
C SER A 126 -2.12 -3.33 -29.71
N ASP A 127 -2.20 -3.68 -30.99
CA ASP A 127 -1.02 -4.16 -31.72
C ASP A 127 0.05 -3.08 -31.85
N LEU A 128 1.29 -3.52 -32.02
CA LEU A 128 2.43 -2.65 -32.29
C LEU A 128 2.38 -2.13 -33.74
N LYS A 129 2.11 -0.83 -33.91
CA LYS A 129 1.89 -0.18 -35.21
C LYS A 129 3.05 0.72 -35.61
N SER A 130 3.37 0.80 -36.90
CA SER A 130 4.43 1.68 -37.39
C SER A 130 3.92 3.11 -37.54
N ILE A 131 4.62 4.09 -36.96
CA ILE A 131 4.21 5.50 -37.03
C ILE A 131 4.20 5.98 -38.47
N VAL A 132 5.18 5.55 -39.27
CA VAL A 132 5.34 6.01 -40.66
C VAL A 132 4.18 5.53 -41.54
N SER A 133 3.72 4.29 -41.35
CA SER A 133 2.62 3.73 -42.14
C SER A 133 1.26 4.12 -41.59
N GLU A 134 1.13 4.27 -40.26
CA GLU A 134 -0.13 4.52 -39.55
C GLU A 134 -0.18 5.94 -38.96
N LYS A 135 0.41 6.92 -39.65
CA LYS A 135 0.60 8.30 -39.15
C LYS A 135 -0.71 8.98 -38.72
N GLU A 136 -1.81 8.75 -39.46
CA GLU A 136 -3.12 9.31 -39.14
C GLU A 136 -3.68 8.72 -37.85
N MET A 137 -3.51 7.41 -37.64
CA MET A 137 -3.92 6.74 -36.41
C MET A 137 -3.10 7.21 -35.22
N PHE A 138 -1.79 7.41 -35.40
CA PHE A 138 -0.93 7.96 -34.36
C PHE A 138 -1.37 9.37 -33.94
N VAL A 139 -1.54 10.28 -34.91
CA VAL A 139 -2.01 11.66 -34.64
C VAL A 139 -3.39 11.64 -33.98
N ARG A 140 -4.31 10.81 -34.46
CA ARG A 140 -5.64 10.66 -33.87
C ARG A 140 -5.58 10.17 -32.43
N ALA A 141 -4.73 9.19 -32.12
CA ALA A 141 -4.60 8.65 -30.77
C ALA A 141 -4.10 9.73 -29.78
N ILE A 142 -3.02 10.44 -30.14
CA ILE A 142 -2.49 11.52 -29.29
C ILE A 142 -3.49 12.66 -29.15
N SER A 143 -4.12 13.09 -30.25
CA SER A 143 -5.16 14.12 -30.21
C SER A 143 -6.35 13.71 -29.35
N SER A 144 -6.72 12.43 -29.38
CA SER A 144 -7.81 11.91 -28.54
C SER A 144 -7.48 12.05 -27.06
N TYR A 145 -6.27 11.68 -26.63
CA TYR A 145 -5.85 11.85 -25.24
C TYR A 145 -5.89 13.30 -24.76
N LEU A 146 -5.60 14.26 -25.63
CA LEU A 146 -5.66 15.70 -25.32
C LEU A 146 -7.07 16.27 -25.32
N LEU A 147 -8.03 15.59 -25.96
CA LEU A 147 -9.42 16.04 -26.08
C LEU A 147 -10.38 15.29 -25.15
N MET A 148 -9.91 14.18 -24.55
CA MET A 148 -10.70 13.41 -23.59
C MET A 148 -11.02 14.25 -22.36
N SER A 149 -12.26 14.14 -21.92
CA SER A 149 -12.71 14.64 -20.63
C SER A 149 -12.06 13.88 -19.47
N ASP A 150 -12.13 14.46 -18.27
CA ASP A 150 -11.68 13.81 -17.04
C ASP A 150 -12.36 12.44 -16.81
N GLU A 151 -13.62 12.29 -17.21
CA GLU A 151 -14.37 11.03 -17.14
C GLU A 151 -13.84 9.99 -18.15
N GLU A 152 -13.55 10.39 -19.39
CA GLU A 152 -12.96 9.51 -20.41
C GLU A 152 -11.53 9.10 -20.05
N LEU A 153 -10.81 9.99 -19.38
CA LEU A 153 -9.53 9.67 -18.75
C LEU A 153 -9.72 8.83 -17.48
N SER A 154 -10.94 8.59 -17.01
CA SER A 154 -11.28 7.72 -15.87
C SER A 154 -10.92 8.26 -14.47
N LEU A 155 -10.91 9.58 -14.33
CA LEU A 155 -10.89 10.22 -13.02
C LEU A 155 -12.23 10.02 -12.31
N ASP A 156 -12.15 9.90 -11.00
CA ASP A 156 -13.32 9.87 -10.16
C ASP A 156 -13.83 11.30 -9.93
N LEU A 157 -15.05 11.58 -10.42
CA LEU A 157 -15.70 12.88 -10.31
C LEU A 157 -16.56 13.02 -9.04
N SER A 158 -16.51 12.06 -8.12
CA SER A 158 -17.34 12.10 -6.91
C SER A 158 -16.73 12.95 -5.80
N ILE A 159 -15.46 13.36 -5.96
CA ILE A 159 -14.80 14.34 -5.11
C ILE A 159 -15.11 15.73 -5.67
N SER A 160 -15.77 16.54 -4.85
CA SER A 160 -16.08 17.95 -5.16
C SER A 160 -15.32 18.88 -4.22
N LYS A 161 -14.78 19.97 -4.76
CA LYS A 161 -14.16 21.06 -3.98
C LYS A 161 -15.18 22.17 -3.76
N VAL A 162 -15.42 22.53 -2.49
CA VAL A 162 -16.28 23.66 -2.10
C VAL A 162 -15.47 24.60 -1.21
N GLY A 163 -15.02 25.72 -1.79
CA GLY A 163 -13.98 26.56 -1.17
C GLY A 163 -12.67 25.80 -1.04
N ASP A 164 -12.09 25.76 0.17
CA ASP A 164 -10.87 25.01 0.47
C ASP A 164 -11.13 23.56 0.92
N ASN A 165 -12.40 23.16 1.01
CA ASN A 165 -12.77 21.84 1.55
C ASN A 165 -13.08 20.85 0.43
N LEU A 166 -12.55 19.63 0.58
CA LEU A 166 -12.88 18.50 -0.28
C LEU A 166 -14.02 17.69 0.34
N PHE A 167 -14.97 17.29 -0.51
CA PHE A 167 -16.10 16.46 -0.13
C PHE A 167 -16.19 15.27 -1.07
N VAL A 168 -16.51 14.10 -0.51
CA VAL A 168 -16.88 12.90 -1.29
C VAL A 168 -18.31 12.51 -0.98
N THR A 169 -19.05 12.15 -2.02
CA THR A 169 -20.41 11.62 -1.88
C THR A 169 -20.36 10.10 -2.06
N ILE A 170 -20.84 9.37 -1.06
CA ILE A 170 -20.94 7.91 -1.09
C ILE A 170 -22.41 7.52 -1.16
N ASN A 171 -22.77 6.82 -2.24
CA ASN A 171 -24.12 6.34 -2.45
C ASN A 171 -24.32 5.03 -1.68
N GLY A 172 -25.17 5.05 -0.64
CA GLY A 172 -25.45 3.86 0.13
C GLY A 172 -25.95 2.70 -0.74
N ILE A 173 -25.55 1.48 -0.41
CA ILE A 173 -26.00 0.26 -1.09
C ILE A 173 -27.32 -0.21 -0.45
N ASN A 174 -28.23 -0.81 -1.24
CA ASN A 174 -29.46 -1.44 -0.75
C ASN A 174 -30.41 -0.52 0.05
N GLY A 175 -30.52 0.75 -0.32
CA GLY A 175 -31.44 1.70 0.32
C GLY A 175 -30.84 2.44 1.52
N ASP A 176 -29.56 2.22 1.83
CA ASP A 176 -28.82 3.09 2.73
C ASP A 176 -28.78 4.53 2.18
N PRO A 177 -28.85 5.56 3.04
CA PRO A 177 -28.84 6.95 2.58
C PRO A 177 -27.52 7.29 1.88
N THR A 178 -27.58 8.18 0.89
CA THR A 178 -26.39 8.86 0.38
C THR A 178 -25.81 9.74 1.48
N ILE A 179 -24.52 9.61 1.75
CA ILE A 179 -23.81 10.36 2.78
C ILE A 179 -22.67 11.15 2.13
N GLN A 180 -22.54 12.42 2.50
CA GLN A 180 -21.42 13.26 2.10
C GLN A 180 -20.41 13.36 3.25
N PHE A 181 -19.14 13.11 2.94
CA PHE A 181 -18.04 13.21 3.89
C PHE A 181 -17.11 14.35 3.48
N LYS A 182 -16.69 15.16 4.45
CA LYS A 182 -15.55 16.07 4.28
C LYS A 182 -14.27 15.24 4.38
N ILE A 183 -13.35 15.42 3.43
CA ILE A 183 -12.07 14.70 3.37
C ILE A 183 -10.94 15.65 3.76
N ASP A 184 -9.99 15.14 4.54
CA ASP A 184 -8.66 15.72 4.68
C ASP A 184 -7.80 15.27 3.48
N PRO A 185 -7.21 16.19 2.68
CA PRO A 185 -6.36 15.81 1.55
C PRO A 185 -5.12 15.00 1.98
N GLU A 186 -4.66 15.13 3.22
CA GLU A 186 -3.53 14.36 3.75
C GLU A 186 -3.99 12.95 4.17
N PRO A 187 -3.58 11.88 3.45
CA PRO A 187 -4.00 10.53 3.77
C PRO A 187 -3.32 10.04 5.05
N ILE A 188 -4.11 9.48 5.98
CA ILE A 188 -3.61 8.83 7.21
C ILE A 188 -2.75 7.60 6.86
N VAL A 189 -3.17 6.84 5.85
CA VAL A 189 -2.48 5.65 5.33
C VAL A 189 -2.59 5.62 3.82
N ARG A 190 -1.48 5.38 3.12
CA ARG A 190 -1.48 5.11 1.68
C ARG A 190 -1.46 3.60 1.43
N PRO A 191 -2.42 3.04 0.68
CA PRO A 191 -2.44 1.61 0.39
C PRO A 191 -1.22 1.22 -0.46
N GLN A 192 -0.50 0.19 -0.04
CA GLN A 192 0.65 -0.34 -0.79
C GLN A 192 0.23 -1.36 -1.86
N ARG A 193 -1.07 -1.65 -1.98
CA ARG A 193 -1.63 -2.66 -2.88
C ARG A 193 -2.81 -2.15 -3.68
N LEU A 194 -2.97 -2.74 -4.87
CA LEU A 194 -4.03 -2.38 -5.79
C LEU A 194 -5.35 -3.13 -5.54
N ILE A 195 -5.36 -4.17 -4.68
CA ILE A 195 -6.50 -5.07 -4.45
C ILE A 195 -6.75 -5.19 -2.94
N THR A 196 -8.02 -5.08 -2.53
CA THR A 196 -8.48 -5.07 -1.13
C THR A 196 -9.39 -6.27 -0.82
N ARG A 197 -9.57 -6.63 0.46
CA ARG A 197 -10.48 -7.71 0.93
C ARG A 197 -11.59 -7.14 1.83
N VAL A 198 -12.47 -6.34 1.23
CA VAL A 198 -13.57 -5.60 1.90
C VAL A 198 -14.48 -6.48 2.77
N ASP A 199 -14.65 -7.76 2.42
CA ASP A 199 -15.56 -8.66 3.13
C ASP A 199 -15.18 -8.87 4.60
N PHE A 200 -13.89 -8.82 4.97
CA PHE A 200 -13.47 -8.97 6.36
C PHE A 200 -13.91 -7.81 7.25
N LEU A 201 -14.02 -6.59 6.71
CA LEU A 201 -14.55 -5.43 7.45
C LEU A 201 -16.02 -5.63 7.80
N LYS A 202 -16.80 -6.30 6.94
CA LYS A 202 -18.19 -6.63 7.21
C LYS A 202 -18.32 -7.75 8.24
N VAL A 203 -17.43 -8.75 8.20
CA VAL A 203 -17.44 -9.88 9.14
C VAL A 203 -16.93 -9.49 10.54
N ALA A 204 -16.08 -8.47 10.64
CA ALA A 204 -15.56 -7.92 11.90
C ALA A 204 -16.62 -7.18 12.78
N LEU A 205 -17.92 -7.51 12.62
CA LEU A 205 -19.08 -6.96 13.33
C LEU A 205 -18.77 -6.58 14.78
N PRO A 206 -19.13 -5.34 15.17
CA PRO A 206 -18.18 -4.35 15.65
C PRO A 206 -17.33 -4.90 16.78
N VAL A 207 -16.10 -5.27 16.45
CA VAL A 207 -15.07 -5.63 17.42
C VAL A 207 -14.52 -4.35 18.08
N PRO A 208 -14.55 -4.21 19.41
CA PRO A 208 -13.91 -3.07 20.07
C PRO A 208 -12.42 -3.03 19.75
N SER A 209 -11.91 -1.82 19.49
CA SER A 209 -10.54 -1.55 19.02
C SER A 209 -10.23 -1.98 17.57
N VAL A 210 -11.25 -2.28 16.77
CA VAL A 210 -11.15 -2.42 15.30
C VAL A 210 -12.10 -1.40 14.68
N VAL A 211 -11.71 -0.76 13.58
CA VAL A 211 -12.58 0.23 12.92
C VAL A 211 -13.89 -0.37 12.46
N LYS A 212 -14.93 0.45 12.53
CA LYS A 212 -16.29 0.08 12.19
C LYS A 212 -16.61 0.53 10.78
N TYR A 213 -17.19 -0.38 10.01
CA TYR A 213 -17.80 -0.08 8.72
C TYR A 213 -19.02 0.85 8.90
N ILE A 214 -19.12 1.91 8.10
CA ILE A 214 -20.29 2.80 8.02
C ILE A 214 -21.12 2.47 6.78
N THR A 215 -20.50 2.66 5.60
CA THR A 215 -21.14 2.49 4.29
C THR A 215 -20.07 2.26 3.23
N SER A 216 -20.47 1.86 2.02
CA SER A 216 -19.59 1.73 0.86
C SER A 216 -20.38 1.92 -0.42
N ASP A 217 -19.70 2.31 -1.49
CA ASP A 217 -20.22 2.29 -2.86
C ASP A 217 -19.26 1.59 -3.83
N GLU A 218 -19.82 1.07 -4.93
CA GLU A 218 -19.05 0.52 -6.04
C GLU A 218 -18.76 1.67 -7.01
N VAL A 219 -17.49 2.05 -7.11
CA VAL A 219 -17.02 3.19 -7.92
C VAL A 219 -16.80 2.78 -9.38
N TYR A 220 -16.42 1.52 -9.58
CA TYR A 220 -16.08 0.99 -10.89
C TYR A 220 -16.11 -0.53 -10.88
N ARG A 221 -16.52 -1.11 -12.01
CA ARG A 221 -16.42 -2.54 -12.28
C ARG A 221 -15.77 -2.78 -13.63
N THR A 222 -14.83 -3.71 -13.68
CA THR A 222 -14.02 -3.94 -14.90
C THR A 222 -14.85 -4.38 -16.10
N SER A 223 -15.91 -5.17 -15.90
CA SER A 223 -16.80 -5.56 -17.00
C SER A 223 -17.56 -4.40 -17.64
N GLU A 224 -17.75 -3.27 -16.96
CA GLU A 224 -18.43 -2.10 -17.55
C GLU A 224 -17.58 -1.46 -18.66
N HIS A 225 -16.25 -1.47 -18.49
CA HIS A 225 -15.31 -0.92 -19.46
C HIS A 225 -14.86 -1.96 -20.48
N LEU A 226 -14.52 -3.17 -20.02
CA LEU A 226 -14.03 -4.25 -20.88
C LEU A 226 -15.14 -4.88 -21.74
N GLY A 227 -16.40 -4.84 -21.29
CA GLY A 227 -17.52 -5.51 -21.95
C GLY A 227 -17.82 -5.00 -23.37
N ASN A 228 -17.33 -3.81 -23.72
CA ASN A 228 -17.48 -3.22 -25.05
C ASN A 228 -16.28 -3.48 -25.97
N LEU A 229 -15.23 -4.15 -25.47
CA LEU A 229 -14.02 -4.46 -26.22
C LEU A 229 -14.04 -5.92 -26.69
N ASP A 230 -13.64 -6.13 -27.95
CA ASP A 230 -13.49 -7.47 -28.51
C ASP A 230 -12.06 -7.97 -28.31
N PHE A 231 -11.92 -9.09 -27.61
CA PHE A 231 -10.65 -9.75 -27.33
C PHE A 231 -10.53 -11.12 -28.01
N THR A 232 -11.39 -11.46 -28.99
CA THR A 232 -11.35 -12.80 -29.64
C THR A 232 -10.00 -13.11 -30.28
N ASP A 233 -9.32 -12.08 -30.80
CA ASP A 233 -8.02 -12.20 -31.46
C ASP A 233 -6.84 -11.84 -30.54
N ALA A 234 -7.09 -11.65 -29.23
CA ALA A 234 -6.06 -11.20 -28.30
C ALA A 234 -5.12 -12.33 -27.85
N ASP A 235 -3.81 -12.08 -27.92
CA ASP A 235 -2.79 -13.00 -27.40
C ASP A 235 -2.57 -12.80 -25.89
N ALA A 236 -2.82 -13.85 -25.11
CA ALA A 236 -2.55 -13.84 -23.67
C ALA A 236 -1.03 -13.81 -23.40
N TRP A 237 -0.53 -12.71 -22.82
CA TRP A 237 0.87 -12.57 -22.48
C TRP A 237 1.15 -12.92 -21.01
N ASN A 238 1.86 -14.03 -20.77
CA ASN A 238 2.19 -14.47 -19.41
C ASN A 238 3.56 -13.92 -18.94
N LEU A 239 3.51 -12.97 -18.02
CA LEU A 239 4.68 -12.43 -17.33
C LEU A 239 5.13 -13.38 -16.20
N LYS A 240 5.60 -14.59 -16.52
CA LYS A 240 6.43 -15.34 -15.56
C LYS A 240 7.78 -14.63 -15.44
N THR A 241 7.89 -13.73 -14.47
CA THR A 241 9.15 -13.14 -14.00
C THR A 241 9.61 -13.86 -12.74
N GLU A 242 10.93 -13.98 -12.58
CA GLU A 242 11.63 -14.30 -11.31
C GLU A 242 11.45 -13.21 -10.23
N ILE A 243 10.41 -12.38 -10.33
CA ILE A 243 10.00 -11.43 -9.30
C ILE A 243 8.49 -11.63 -9.11
N LEU A 244 8.17 -12.33 -8.03
CA LEU A 244 6.84 -12.64 -7.51
C LEU A 244 6.18 -11.35 -6.99
N ILE A 245 5.53 -10.56 -7.85
CA ILE A 245 4.58 -9.52 -7.41
C ILE A 245 3.37 -9.48 -8.34
N ILE A 246 2.43 -10.42 -8.15
CA ILE A 246 0.99 -10.16 -8.26
C ILE A 246 0.35 -10.94 -7.10
N PRO A 247 -0.30 -10.28 -6.12
CA PRO A 247 -1.01 -11.00 -5.07
C PRO A 247 -2.13 -11.82 -5.71
N ARG A 248 -1.94 -13.14 -5.79
CA ARG A 248 -3.04 -14.06 -6.07
C ARG A 248 -3.88 -14.14 -4.80
N ALA A 249 -4.98 -13.40 -4.77
CA ALA A 249 -6.06 -13.67 -3.85
C ALA A 249 -6.88 -14.82 -4.44
N THR A 250 -6.61 -16.04 -3.99
CA THR A 250 -7.47 -17.21 -4.15
C THR A 250 -8.57 -17.10 -3.09
N TYR A 251 -9.79 -16.72 -3.48
CA TYR A 251 -10.97 -16.93 -2.65
C TYR A 251 -11.63 -18.26 -3.02
N LEU A 252 -12.11 -18.92 -1.96
CA LEU A 252 -13.15 -19.94 -1.89
C LEU A 252 -13.75 -20.41 -3.22
N MET A 253 -13.44 -21.66 -3.60
CA MET A 253 -14.30 -22.57 -4.37
C MET A 253 -15.13 -21.97 -5.52
N GLN A 254 -14.54 -21.10 -6.33
CA GLN A 254 -15.04 -20.87 -7.69
C GLN A 254 -14.23 -21.74 -8.65
N PRO A 255 -14.85 -22.25 -9.73
CA PRO A 255 -14.09 -22.81 -10.85
C PRO A 255 -13.01 -21.82 -11.24
N THR A 256 -11.84 -22.29 -11.65
CA THR A 256 -10.69 -21.45 -12.02
C THR A 256 -11.04 -20.58 -13.24
N VAL A 257 -11.74 -19.49 -13.01
CA VAL A 257 -11.99 -18.43 -13.97
C VAL A 257 -10.63 -17.80 -14.25
N SER A 258 -10.31 -17.68 -15.55
CA SER A 258 -9.04 -17.11 -15.99
C SER A 258 -8.85 -15.74 -15.33
N PRO A 259 -7.64 -15.32 -14.92
CA PRO A 259 -7.42 -14.01 -14.34
C PRO A 259 -8.00 -12.85 -15.18
N TRP A 260 -8.08 -13.06 -16.50
CA TRP A 260 -8.66 -12.15 -17.50
C TRP A 260 -10.19 -12.08 -17.47
N ASP A 261 -10.85 -13.15 -17.03
CA ASP A 261 -12.31 -13.26 -16.95
C ASP A 261 -12.84 -12.83 -15.56
N ARG A 262 -11.95 -12.34 -14.67
CA ARG A 262 -12.32 -11.92 -13.31
C ARG A 262 -12.86 -10.50 -13.34
N ASP A 263 -14.16 -10.41 -13.13
CA ASP A 263 -14.81 -9.12 -12.91
C ASP A 263 -14.44 -8.55 -11.53
N ARG A 264 -13.57 -7.52 -11.51
CA ARG A 264 -13.13 -6.83 -10.30
C ARG A 264 -13.92 -5.55 -10.08
N LYS A 265 -14.07 -5.20 -8.80
CA LYS A 265 -14.76 -4.00 -8.34
C LYS A 265 -13.80 -3.09 -7.60
N LEU A 266 -13.85 -1.80 -7.89
CA LEU A 266 -13.30 -0.75 -7.04
C LEU A 266 -14.40 -0.32 -6.06
N ILE A 267 -14.18 -0.60 -4.78
CA ILE A 267 -15.14 -0.26 -3.72
C ILE A 267 -14.51 0.81 -2.85
N ARG A 268 -15.26 1.87 -2.57
CA ARG A 268 -14.90 2.89 -1.59
C ARG A 268 -15.71 2.65 -0.33
N ILE A 269 -15.06 2.80 0.83
CA ILE A 269 -15.63 2.45 2.13
C ILE A 269 -15.44 3.62 3.08
N ALA A 270 -16.50 3.99 3.80
CA ALA A 270 -16.43 4.87 4.95
C ALA A 270 -16.33 4.04 6.24
N ILE A 271 -15.35 4.40 7.09
CA ILE A 271 -15.09 3.74 8.38
C ILE A 271 -15.03 4.75 9.53
N THR A 272 -15.26 4.29 10.75
CA THR A 272 -15.27 5.12 11.97
C THR A 272 -14.67 4.38 13.17
N PRO A 273 -14.04 5.08 14.14
CA PRO A 273 -13.75 6.51 14.15
C PRO A 273 -12.57 6.90 13.24
N CYS A 274 -12.51 8.18 12.88
CA CYS A 274 -11.28 8.79 12.37
C CYS A 274 -10.30 8.97 13.54
N GLY A 275 -9.03 8.67 13.30
CA GLY A 275 -7.97 8.75 14.31
C GLY A 275 -6.69 9.30 13.70
N GLN A 276 -5.71 9.55 14.55
CA GLN A 276 -4.38 10.01 14.16
C GLN A 276 -3.40 8.83 14.14
N PRO A 277 -2.41 8.78 13.22
CA PRO A 277 -1.43 7.69 13.21
C PRO A 277 -0.74 7.51 14.56
N LEU A 278 -0.38 6.28 14.94
CA LEU A 278 0.30 5.98 16.22
C LEU A 278 1.54 6.86 16.47
N LYS A 279 2.31 7.16 15.42
CA LYS A 279 3.49 8.04 15.44
C LYS A 279 3.24 9.45 15.98
N THR A 280 1.99 9.92 15.92
CA THR A 280 1.59 11.25 16.40
C THR A 280 1.24 11.29 17.89
N SER A 281 1.42 10.18 18.62
CA SER A 281 1.18 10.10 20.06
C SER A 281 1.89 11.22 20.81
N LYS A 282 1.17 11.92 21.68
CA LYS A 282 1.67 13.09 22.43
C LYS A 282 2.31 12.70 23.75
N THR A 283 2.07 11.48 24.23
CA THR A 283 2.59 10.99 25.50
C THR A 283 2.95 9.52 25.42
N THR A 284 3.91 9.10 26.26
CA THR A 284 4.26 7.69 26.46
C THR A 284 3.03 6.85 26.83
N LEU A 285 2.11 7.41 27.64
CA LEU A 285 0.89 6.71 28.05
C LEU A 285 -0.06 6.49 26.86
N GLU A 286 -0.25 7.50 26.01
CA GLU A 286 -1.09 7.39 24.81
C GLU A 286 -0.56 6.33 23.85
N PHE A 287 0.76 6.30 23.63
CA PHE A 287 1.43 5.30 22.81
C PHE A 287 1.18 3.86 23.29
N ILE A 288 1.47 3.56 24.56
CA ILE A 288 1.32 2.19 25.09
C ILE A 288 -0.15 1.77 25.25
N VAL A 289 -1.05 2.71 25.57
CA VAL A 289 -2.49 2.43 25.65
C VAL A 289 -3.03 2.14 24.25
N GLY A 290 -2.61 2.89 23.23
CA GLY A 290 -2.97 2.65 21.84
C GLY A 290 -2.60 1.24 21.38
N ILE A 291 -1.34 0.83 21.60
CA ILE A 291 -0.88 -0.52 21.22
C ILE A 291 -1.64 -1.60 21.99
N ARG A 292 -1.80 -1.46 23.32
CA ARG A 292 -2.54 -2.42 24.15
C ARG A 292 -3.98 -2.59 23.67
N ASP A 293 -4.67 -1.50 23.40
CA ASP A 293 -6.07 -1.53 22.97
C ASP A 293 -6.22 -2.25 21.64
N VAL A 294 -5.27 -2.06 20.71
CA VAL A 294 -5.24 -2.78 19.45
C VAL A 294 -4.93 -4.27 19.63
N ILE A 295 -4.02 -4.66 20.53
CA ILE A 295 -3.77 -6.08 20.85
C ILE A 295 -5.06 -6.74 21.39
N LEU A 296 -5.82 -6.03 22.23
CA LEU A 296 -7.13 -6.49 22.70
C LEU A 296 -8.14 -6.62 21.54
N GLY A 297 -8.14 -5.68 20.59
CA GLY A 297 -8.96 -5.76 19.37
C GLY A 297 -8.58 -6.95 18.49
N HIS A 298 -7.29 -7.17 18.28
CA HIS A 298 -6.74 -8.27 17.52
C HIS A 298 -7.11 -9.63 18.12
N ARG A 299 -7.05 -9.78 19.45
CA ARG A 299 -7.54 -10.99 20.14
C ARG A 299 -9.01 -11.28 19.80
N ARG A 300 -9.88 -10.28 19.93
CA ARG A 300 -11.32 -10.40 19.65
C ARG A 300 -11.61 -10.68 18.16
N LEU A 301 -10.72 -10.23 17.28
CA LEU A 301 -10.75 -10.53 15.85
C LEU A 301 -10.36 -11.99 15.60
N CYS A 302 -9.33 -12.48 16.29
CA CYS A 302 -8.93 -13.89 16.26
C CYS A 302 -10.00 -14.83 16.82
N ASP A 303 -10.73 -14.41 17.86
CA ASP A 303 -11.88 -15.16 18.41
C ASP A 303 -13.00 -15.34 17.37
N ARG A 304 -13.06 -14.46 16.35
CA ARG A 304 -13.96 -14.58 15.19
C ARG A 304 -13.35 -15.37 14.02
N GLY A 305 -12.18 -15.96 14.22
CA GLY A 305 -11.46 -16.71 13.21
C GLY A 305 -10.83 -15.83 12.13
N ILE A 306 -10.45 -14.59 12.45
CA ILE A 306 -9.78 -13.67 11.51
C ILE A 306 -8.39 -13.32 12.06
N LEU A 307 -7.35 -13.58 11.28
CA LEU A 307 -5.99 -13.07 11.51
C LEU A 307 -5.78 -11.81 10.67
N HIS A 308 -5.05 -10.83 11.17
CA HIS A 308 -4.79 -9.59 10.44
C HIS A 308 -3.68 -9.75 9.40
N GLY A 309 -2.55 -10.36 9.78
CA GLY A 309 -1.48 -10.74 8.85
C GLY A 309 -0.60 -9.61 8.28
N ASP A 310 -0.81 -8.36 8.72
CA ASP A 310 0.03 -7.20 8.36
C ASP A 310 -0.04 -6.10 9.42
N ILE A 311 0.25 -6.47 10.66
CA ILE A 311 0.38 -5.51 11.75
C ILE A 311 1.60 -4.62 11.49
N SER A 312 1.37 -3.31 11.42
CA SER A 312 2.38 -2.28 11.22
C SER A 312 1.97 -0.99 11.94
N GLU A 313 2.89 -0.04 12.12
CA GLU A 313 2.57 1.25 12.73
C GLU A 313 1.54 2.06 11.91
N GLY A 314 1.55 1.88 10.58
CA GLY A 314 0.59 2.52 9.68
C GLY A 314 -0.83 2.01 9.88
N ASN A 315 -0.99 0.79 10.39
CA ASN A 315 -2.30 0.16 10.57
C ASN A 315 -2.90 0.39 11.97
N ILE A 316 -2.32 1.31 12.75
CA ILE A 316 -2.79 1.66 14.10
C ILE A 316 -3.08 3.16 14.16
N VAL A 317 -4.32 3.49 14.53
CA VAL A 317 -4.74 4.87 14.75
C VAL A 317 -5.17 5.10 16.20
N LEU A 318 -4.81 6.26 16.72
CA LEU A 318 -5.17 6.79 18.02
C LEU A 318 -6.42 7.66 17.89
N THR A 319 -7.33 7.47 18.82
CA THR A 319 -8.61 8.18 18.89
C THR A 319 -8.70 8.87 20.24
N SER A 320 -9.44 9.97 20.28
CA SER A 320 -9.73 10.70 21.52
C SER A 320 -11.20 10.51 21.90
N PRO A 321 -11.59 9.32 22.40
CA PRO A 321 -12.97 9.10 22.78
C PRO A 321 -13.37 9.99 23.95
N THR A 322 -14.61 10.46 23.95
CA THR A 322 -15.18 11.30 25.02
C THR A 322 -15.44 10.53 26.32
N ALA A 323 -15.64 9.21 26.23
CA ALA A 323 -15.84 8.34 27.38
C ALA A 323 -14.52 7.66 27.77
N ALA A 324 -14.19 7.69 29.07
CA ALA A 324 -12.90 7.22 29.59
C ALA A 324 -12.67 5.70 29.43
N ASP A 325 -13.74 4.93 29.25
CA ASP A 325 -13.76 3.47 29.09
C ASP A 325 -13.64 2.99 27.64
N LYS A 326 -13.71 3.91 26.67
CA LYS A 326 -13.58 3.56 25.26
C LYS A 326 -12.12 3.33 24.87
N PRO A 327 -11.86 2.37 23.97
CA PRO A 327 -10.51 2.12 23.48
C PRO A 327 -10.00 3.36 22.76
N LYS A 328 -8.74 3.70 23.03
CA LYS A 328 -8.03 4.81 22.38
C LYS A 328 -7.31 4.34 21.13
N GLY A 329 -6.84 3.10 21.09
CA GLY A 329 -6.26 2.49 19.89
C GLY A 329 -7.31 1.77 19.03
N MET A 330 -7.22 1.95 17.71
CA MET A 330 -8.03 1.24 16.72
C MET A 330 -7.14 0.60 15.65
N LEU A 331 -7.41 -0.66 15.33
CA LEU A 331 -6.83 -1.39 14.21
C LEU A 331 -7.58 -1.05 12.92
N ILE A 332 -6.83 -0.72 11.88
CA ILE A 332 -7.34 -0.48 10.52
C ILE A 332 -6.71 -1.47 9.54
N ASP A 333 -7.14 -1.41 8.27
CA ASP A 333 -6.60 -2.18 7.15
C ASP A 333 -6.65 -3.72 7.32
N LEU A 334 -7.83 -4.29 7.03
CA LEU A 334 -8.00 -5.74 7.00
C LEU A 334 -7.67 -6.39 5.64
N ASP A 335 -6.96 -5.70 4.74
CA ASP A 335 -6.73 -6.21 3.37
C ASP A 335 -5.79 -7.42 3.33
N HIS A 336 -4.92 -7.54 4.33
CA HIS A 336 -4.04 -8.68 4.52
C HIS A 336 -4.67 -9.79 5.37
N SER A 337 -5.91 -9.60 5.82
CA SER A 337 -6.57 -10.55 6.72
C SER A 337 -6.85 -11.87 6.02
N ILE A 338 -6.81 -12.93 6.81
CA ILE A 338 -7.06 -14.29 6.37
C ILE A 338 -7.92 -15.00 7.42
N GLY A 339 -8.87 -15.83 6.98
CA GLY A 339 -9.61 -16.67 7.90
C GLY A 339 -8.66 -17.68 8.56
N LEU A 340 -8.81 -17.95 9.86
CA LEU A 340 -7.94 -18.88 10.59
C LEU A 340 -7.98 -20.30 9.99
N ILE A 341 -9.13 -20.70 9.45
CA ILE A 341 -9.28 -21.97 8.70
C ILE A 341 -8.58 -21.89 7.34
N GLU A 342 -8.64 -20.75 6.67
CA GLU A 342 -7.95 -20.52 5.39
C GLU A 342 -6.44 -20.50 5.59
N SER A 343 -5.94 -19.97 6.71
CA SER A 343 -4.50 -19.93 7.00
C SER A 343 -3.90 -21.33 7.19
N LEU A 344 -4.70 -22.34 7.55
CA LEU A 344 -4.25 -23.75 7.64
C LEU A 344 -3.90 -24.35 6.27
N LYS A 345 -4.34 -23.72 5.17
CA LYS A 345 -4.02 -24.21 3.83
C LYS A 345 -2.59 -23.80 3.46
N LYS A 346 -1.79 -24.77 3.02
CA LYS A 346 -0.54 -24.51 2.31
C LYS A 346 -0.90 -23.96 0.93
N ASP A 347 -0.89 -22.65 0.79
CA ASP A 347 -1.02 -22.01 -0.52
C ASP A 347 0.39 -21.62 -0.98
N ASP A 348 0.86 -22.23 -2.08
CA ASP A 348 2.20 -22.04 -2.66
C ASP A 348 2.43 -20.63 -3.24
N GLU A 349 1.44 -19.73 -3.13
CA GLU A 349 1.37 -18.45 -3.84
C GLU A 349 1.32 -17.22 -2.93
N LEU A 350 1.30 -17.41 -1.61
CA LEU A 350 1.45 -16.30 -0.66
C LEU A 350 2.92 -15.85 -0.70
N SER A 351 3.26 -14.94 -1.60
CA SER A 351 4.56 -14.27 -1.59
C SER A 351 4.87 -13.67 -0.20
N LEU A 352 6.13 -13.34 0.06
CA LEU A 352 6.53 -12.60 1.27
C LEU A 352 5.79 -11.27 1.29
N THR A 353 4.66 -11.25 1.97
CA THR A 353 3.67 -10.17 1.92
C THR A 353 3.47 -9.60 3.30
N GLY A 354 3.31 -8.28 3.36
CA GLY A 354 3.29 -7.46 4.56
C GLY A 354 4.56 -6.64 4.71
N THR A 355 4.57 -5.76 5.70
CA THR A 355 5.64 -4.79 5.92
C THR A 355 6.88 -5.47 6.52
N MET A 356 7.97 -5.60 5.75
CA MET A 356 9.19 -6.35 6.14
C MET A 356 9.74 -5.94 7.51
N LYS A 357 9.70 -4.63 7.82
CA LYS A 357 10.14 -4.06 9.11
C LYS A 357 9.43 -4.70 10.30
N PHE A 358 8.15 -5.05 10.17
CA PHE A 358 7.33 -5.66 11.22
C PHE A 358 7.10 -7.16 11.03
N MET A 359 7.63 -7.77 9.98
CA MET A 359 7.46 -9.20 9.73
C MET A 359 8.18 -10.09 10.75
N ALA A 360 7.54 -11.16 11.19
CA ALA A 360 8.12 -12.11 12.14
C ALA A 360 9.37 -12.84 11.60
N ILE A 361 10.30 -13.17 12.51
CA ILE A 361 11.58 -13.83 12.20
C ILE A 361 11.37 -15.19 11.54
N GLU A 362 10.40 -15.98 11.99
CA GLU A 362 10.11 -17.31 11.41
C GLU A 362 9.81 -17.21 9.91
N ARG A 363 8.98 -16.23 9.52
CA ARG A 363 8.62 -15.98 8.11
C ARG A 363 9.84 -15.55 7.28
N LEU A 364 10.69 -14.69 7.85
CA LEU A 364 11.91 -14.26 7.18
C LEU A 364 12.90 -15.43 7.02
N GLN A 365 13.02 -16.30 8.01
CA GLN A 365 13.89 -17.47 7.96
C GLN A 365 13.51 -18.42 6.82
N VAL A 366 12.22 -18.73 6.70
CA VAL A 366 11.67 -19.58 5.62
C VAL A 366 11.93 -18.96 4.26
N ALA A 367 11.73 -17.64 4.14
CA ALA A 367 12.00 -16.90 2.91
C ALA A 367 13.49 -16.94 2.50
N VAL A 368 14.41 -16.83 3.47
CA VAL A 368 15.86 -16.96 3.23
C VAL A 368 16.23 -18.36 2.77
N LYS A 369 15.59 -19.40 3.33
CA LYS A 369 15.80 -20.80 2.93
C LYS A 369 15.18 -21.14 1.57
N LYS A 370 14.43 -20.20 0.97
CA LYS A 370 13.64 -20.42 -0.26
C LYS A 370 12.67 -21.59 -0.13
N GLU A 371 12.20 -21.84 1.09
CA GLU A 371 11.19 -22.85 1.39
C GLU A 371 9.79 -22.30 1.09
N PRO A 372 8.79 -23.18 0.85
CA PRO A 372 7.39 -22.75 0.73
C PRO A 372 6.96 -21.94 1.94
N THR A 373 6.13 -20.92 1.74
CA THR A 373 5.70 -20.06 2.83
C THR A 373 4.94 -20.83 3.90
N ILE A 374 5.28 -20.56 5.15
CA ILE A 374 4.59 -21.14 6.30
C ILE A 374 3.23 -20.48 6.52
N GLN A 375 2.35 -21.21 7.21
CA GLN A 375 1.06 -20.71 7.67
C GLN A 375 1.24 -19.44 8.52
N ARG A 376 0.33 -18.48 8.33
CA ARG A 376 0.19 -17.32 9.22
C ARG A 376 -0.51 -17.73 10.51
N THR A 377 0.00 -17.22 11.63
CA THR A 377 -0.35 -17.67 12.98
C THR A 377 -0.54 -16.46 13.88
N ILE A 378 -1.24 -16.63 15.00
CA ILE A 378 -1.41 -15.59 16.02
C ILE A 378 -0.05 -15.08 16.50
N ARG A 379 0.92 -15.98 16.70
CA ARG A 379 2.29 -15.65 17.13
C ARG A 379 2.96 -14.64 16.20
N HIS A 380 2.73 -14.74 14.89
CA HIS A 380 3.30 -13.82 13.91
C HIS A 380 2.77 -12.40 14.09
N ASP A 381 1.46 -12.22 14.26
CA ASP A 381 0.85 -10.89 14.49
C ASP A 381 1.28 -10.32 15.85
N LEU A 382 1.38 -11.16 16.90
CA LEU A 382 1.91 -10.75 18.21
C LEU A 382 3.37 -10.30 18.16
N GLU A 383 4.20 -10.95 17.33
CA GLU A 383 5.57 -10.50 17.09
C GLU A 383 5.62 -9.14 16.41
N SER A 384 4.75 -8.94 15.43
CA SER A 384 4.63 -7.67 14.72
C SER A 384 4.23 -6.53 15.65
N PHE A 385 3.33 -6.75 16.62
CA PHE A 385 3.02 -5.75 17.66
C PHE A 385 4.24 -5.37 18.50
N PHE A 386 5.09 -6.34 18.85
CA PHE A 386 6.34 -6.06 19.55
C PHE A 386 7.30 -5.22 18.70
N TYR A 387 7.39 -5.47 17.40
CA TYR A 387 8.19 -4.63 16.51
C TYR A 387 7.62 -3.23 16.34
N VAL A 388 6.29 -3.06 16.27
CA VAL A 388 5.66 -1.72 16.30
C VAL A 388 6.02 -0.98 17.58
N PHE A 389 5.96 -1.66 18.72
CA PHE A 389 6.37 -1.10 20.01
C PHE A 389 7.84 -0.66 20.01
N LEU A 390 8.76 -1.50 19.51
CA LEU A 390 10.20 -1.16 19.47
C LEU A 390 10.50 0.00 18.51
N VAL A 391 9.90 -0.02 17.32
CA VAL A 391 10.03 1.08 16.35
C VAL A 391 9.56 2.38 16.98
N GLY A 392 8.41 2.41 17.64
CA GLY A 392 7.96 3.61 18.33
C GLY A 392 8.92 4.07 19.45
N CYS A 393 9.48 3.14 20.23
CA CYS A 393 10.43 3.50 21.29
C CYS A 393 11.78 4.06 20.79
N ILE A 394 12.19 3.74 19.55
CA ILE A 394 13.49 4.12 18.97
C ILE A 394 13.37 5.27 17.98
N GLU A 395 12.28 5.32 17.21
CA GLU A 395 12.11 6.25 16.09
C GLU A 395 11.14 7.39 16.40
N TYR A 396 10.30 7.26 17.43
CA TYR A 396 9.41 8.35 17.81
C TYR A 396 10.06 9.18 18.89
N GLU A 397 9.79 10.46 18.82
CA GLU A 397 10.25 11.41 19.81
C GLU A 397 9.16 12.44 20.03
N VAL A 398 8.78 12.61 21.29
CA VAL A 398 7.80 13.63 21.71
C VAL A 398 8.51 14.98 21.86
N VAL A 399 9.82 14.98 22.10
CA VAL A 399 10.66 16.19 22.29
C VAL A 399 11.67 16.35 21.15
N PRO A 400 11.46 17.25 20.17
CA PRO A 400 12.12 17.25 18.84
C PRO A 400 13.66 17.37 18.76
N GLU A 401 14.39 17.51 19.86
CA GLU A 401 15.81 17.90 19.87
C GLU A 401 16.80 16.72 20.03
N SER A 402 16.37 15.47 19.84
CA SER A 402 17.24 14.29 19.99
C SER A 402 17.61 13.65 18.65
N LYS A 403 18.84 13.10 18.56
CA LYS A 403 19.28 12.30 17.42
C LYS A 403 18.56 10.95 17.49
N SER A 404 17.57 10.73 16.62
CA SER A 404 16.91 9.43 16.52
C SER A 404 17.77 8.44 15.71
N SER A 405 17.87 7.22 16.23
CA SER A 405 18.31 6.06 15.46
C SER A 405 17.12 5.49 14.70
N ASN A 406 17.36 4.55 13.78
CA ASN A 406 16.29 3.84 13.10
C ASN A 406 16.61 2.36 12.92
N LEU A 407 15.58 1.58 12.60
CA LEU A 407 15.64 0.15 12.35
C LEU A 407 15.52 -0.17 10.85
N ASP A 408 16.07 0.68 9.97
CA ASP A 408 15.96 0.50 8.51
C ASP A 408 16.67 -0.78 8.02
N SER A 409 17.65 -1.28 8.78
CA SER A 409 18.31 -2.57 8.55
C SER A 409 17.34 -3.77 8.60
N TRP A 410 16.13 -3.58 9.13
CA TRP A 410 15.08 -4.60 9.16
C TRP A 410 14.24 -4.65 7.88
N CYS A 411 14.39 -3.66 6.98
CA CYS A 411 13.59 -3.52 5.77
C CYS A 411 14.44 -3.11 4.55
N THR A 412 15.57 -3.79 4.35
CA THR A 412 16.36 -3.67 3.12
C THR A 412 15.81 -4.58 2.01
N LYS A 413 16.36 -4.45 0.79
CA LYS A 413 16.05 -5.37 -0.32
C LYS A 413 16.60 -6.78 -0.10
N ASP A 414 17.60 -6.94 0.77
CA ASP A 414 18.19 -8.24 1.07
C ASP A 414 17.50 -8.87 2.28
N ILE A 415 16.62 -9.83 2.01
CA ILE A 415 15.86 -10.56 3.04
C ILE A 415 16.81 -11.26 4.03
N ALA A 416 17.98 -11.74 3.57
CA ALA A 416 18.94 -12.42 4.45
C ALA A 416 19.58 -11.44 5.44
N SER A 417 19.89 -10.21 5.01
CA SER A 417 20.34 -9.14 5.89
C SER A 417 19.26 -8.74 6.89
N ASN A 418 18.01 -8.60 6.46
CA ASN A 418 16.87 -8.27 7.35
C ASN A 418 16.71 -9.32 8.45
N TYR A 419 16.74 -10.61 8.08
CA TYR A 419 16.67 -11.73 9.02
C TYR A 419 17.83 -11.69 10.02
N LYS A 420 19.08 -11.59 9.55
CA LYS A 420 20.27 -11.55 10.42
C LYS A 420 20.25 -10.37 11.37
N SER A 421 19.86 -9.18 10.89
CA SER A 421 19.76 -7.98 11.72
C SER A 421 18.73 -8.15 12.83
N LYS A 422 17.52 -8.64 12.51
CA LYS A 422 16.48 -8.91 13.52
C LYS A 422 16.93 -9.92 14.56
N VAL A 423 17.44 -11.08 14.13
CA VAL A 423 17.94 -12.10 15.06
C VAL A 423 19.06 -11.54 15.94
N GLY A 424 19.99 -10.77 15.37
CA GLY A 424 21.05 -10.10 16.11
C GLY A 424 20.53 -9.12 17.16
N HIS A 425 19.56 -8.26 16.79
CA HIS A 425 18.94 -7.29 17.71
C HIS A 425 18.18 -7.99 18.84
N ILE A 426 17.46 -9.08 18.57
CA ILE A 426 16.74 -9.83 19.61
C ILE A 426 17.71 -10.64 20.50
N GLY A 427 18.82 -11.12 19.94
CA GLY A 427 19.87 -11.82 20.67
C GLY A 427 20.66 -10.89 21.59
N VAL A 428 21.09 -9.72 21.09
CA VAL A 428 21.92 -8.73 21.80
C VAL A 428 21.08 -7.50 22.17
N PHE A 429 19.97 -7.77 22.85
CA PHE A 429 18.86 -6.83 23.05
C PHE A 429 19.21 -5.56 23.85
N GLU A 430 19.98 -5.69 24.93
CA GLU A 430 20.34 -4.55 25.79
C GLU A 430 21.14 -3.47 25.03
N VAL A 431 22.08 -3.90 24.19
CA VAL A 431 23.02 -2.99 23.50
C VAL A 431 22.44 -2.51 22.16
N LEU A 432 21.83 -3.41 21.38
CA LEU A 432 21.40 -3.06 20.01
C LEU A 432 19.97 -2.48 19.95
N VAL A 433 19.18 -2.61 21.02
CA VAL A 433 17.78 -2.16 21.05
C VAL A 433 17.55 -1.19 22.21
N LEU A 434 17.78 -1.60 23.45
CA LEU A 434 17.43 -0.77 24.60
C LEU A 434 18.30 0.48 24.75
N TYR A 435 19.55 0.45 24.28
CA TYR A 435 20.41 1.63 24.27
C TYR A 435 19.89 2.73 23.34
N GLU A 436 19.19 2.34 22.26
CA GLU A 436 18.70 3.24 21.20
C GLU A 436 17.33 3.86 21.52
N PHE A 437 16.73 3.56 22.68
CA PHE A 437 15.45 4.15 23.07
C PHE A 437 15.57 5.67 23.22
N THR A 438 14.64 6.40 22.62
CA THR A 438 14.63 7.86 22.72
C THR A 438 14.32 8.30 24.16
N PRO A 439 14.76 9.51 24.57
CA PRO A 439 14.49 10.08 25.88
C PRO A 439 13.04 9.91 26.38
N SER A 440 12.06 10.13 25.52
CA SER A 440 10.63 10.02 25.86
C SER A 440 10.17 8.59 26.21
N PHE A 441 10.92 7.56 25.80
CA PHE A 441 10.54 6.16 25.96
C PHE A 441 11.50 5.35 26.83
N LEU A 442 12.52 5.96 27.46
CA LEU A 442 13.45 5.27 28.38
C LEU A 442 12.73 4.52 29.51
N GLY A 443 11.58 5.02 29.98
CA GLY A 443 10.77 4.38 31.00
C GLY A 443 10.09 3.07 30.57
N LEU A 444 10.15 2.70 29.28
CA LEU A 444 9.53 1.50 28.72
C LEU A 444 10.51 0.34 28.52
N LYS A 445 11.78 0.47 28.93
CA LYS A 445 12.79 -0.59 28.77
C LYS A 445 12.39 -1.90 29.46
N ASP A 446 11.75 -1.83 30.62
CA ASP A 446 11.32 -3.03 31.34
C ASP A 446 10.17 -3.73 30.62
N LEU A 447 9.21 -2.97 30.08
CA LEU A 447 8.18 -3.53 29.20
C LEU A 447 8.80 -4.22 27.98
N ALA A 448 9.80 -3.60 27.35
CA ALA A 448 10.52 -4.17 26.22
C ALA A 448 11.20 -5.52 26.57
N ARG A 449 11.84 -5.62 27.74
CA ARG A 449 12.44 -6.86 28.24
C ARG A 449 11.41 -7.95 28.50
N SER A 450 10.28 -7.59 29.13
CA SER A 450 9.18 -8.50 29.41
C SER A 450 8.62 -9.06 28.11
N LEU A 451 8.27 -8.20 27.14
CA LEU A 451 7.75 -8.63 25.84
C LEU A 451 8.77 -9.50 25.07
N ARG A 452 10.06 -9.13 25.07
CA ARG A 452 11.11 -9.94 24.45
C ARG A 452 11.21 -11.33 25.08
N THR A 453 11.07 -11.42 26.40
CA THR A 453 11.11 -12.70 27.13
C THR A 453 9.89 -13.56 26.84
N ILE A 454 8.69 -12.97 26.82
CA ILE A 454 7.44 -13.68 26.50
C ILE A 454 7.49 -14.25 25.08
N LEU A 455 7.93 -13.44 24.11
CA LEU A 455 7.93 -13.83 22.71
C LEU A 455 9.08 -14.78 22.35
N PHE A 456 10.29 -14.52 22.85
CA PHE A 456 11.52 -15.17 22.38
C PHE A 456 12.24 -16.03 23.43
N GLY A 457 11.67 -16.13 24.64
CA GLY A 457 12.31 -16.78 25.78
C GLY A 457 13.51 -16.00 26.32
N ALA A 458 14.06 -16.46 27.45
CA ALA A 458 15.17 -15.78 28.14
C ALA A 458 16.43 -15.62 27.26
N ASN A 459 16.69 -16.57 26.36
CA ASN A 459 17.83 -16.54 25.44
C ASN A 459 17.58 -15.72 24.17
N GLY A 460 16.33 -15.30 23.88
CA GLY A 460 15.96 -14.58 22.68
C GLY A 460 16.04 -15.39 21.39
N GLN A 461 16.02 -16.73 21.47
CA GLN A 461 16.19 -17.62 20.32
C GLN A 461 14.92 -18.38 19.95
N ASN A 462 13.85 -18.28 20.75
CA ASN A 462 12.60 -19.00 20.47
C ASN A 462 11.66 -18.17 19.58
N TYR A 463 11.85 -18.24 18.27
CA TYR A 463 11.01 -17.52 17.31
C TYR A 463 10.13 -18.46 16.46
N THR A 464 10.02 -19.75 16.80
CA THR A 464 9.10 -20.66 16.11
C THR A 464 7.71 -20.57 16.69
N THR A 465 6.68 -20.73 15.87
CA THR A 465 5.29 -20.72 16.35
C THR A 465 5.05 -21.88 17.35
N PRO A 466 4.60 -21.61 18.58
CA PRO A 466 4.25 -22.65 19.55
C PRO A 466 2.93 -23.34 19.18
N TYR A 467 2.73 -24.56 19.71
CA TYR A 467 1.48 -25.31 19.49
C TYR A 467 0.25 -24.59 20.04
N ASP A 468 0.40 -23.92 21.19
CA ASP A 468 -0.63 -23.07 21.79
C ASP A 468 -0.11 -21.63 21.93
N CYS A 469 -0.85 -20.69 21.35
CA CYS A 469 -0.56 -19.25 21.43
C CYS A 469 -1.47 -18.53 22.44
N SER A 470 -2.38 -19.24 23.11
CA SER A 470 -3.46 -18.65 23.91
C SER A 470 -2.94 -17.88 25.12
N SER A 471 -1.92 -18.41 25.81
CA SER A 471 -1.32 -17.75 26.98
C SER A 471 -0.61 -16.44 26.64
N MET A 472 -0.10 -16.33 25.40
CA MET A 472 0.71 -15.19 24.98
C MET A 472 -0.05 -13.87 25.03
N TYR A 473 -1.35 -13.88 24.72
CA TYR A 473 -2.18 -12.68 24.87
C TYR A 473 -2.22 -12.21 26.32
N GLU A 474 -2.46 -13.11 27.28
CA GLU A 474 -2.57 -12.76 28.69
C GLU A 474 -1.25 -12.20 29.22
N GLU A 475 -0.13 -12.84 28.86
CA GLU A 475 1.21 -12.42 29.28
C GLU A 475 1.57 -11.03 28.71
N ILE A 476 1.32 -10.81 27.41
CA ILE A 476 1.58 -9.53 26.75
C ILE A 476 0.68 -8.43 27.31
N ILE A 477 -0.63 -8.66 27.36
CA ILE A 477 -1.61 -7.68 27.87
C ILE A 477 -1.32 -7.36 29.34
N GLY A 478 -0.95 -8.36 30.14
CA GLY A 478 -0.51 -8.21 31.53
C GLY A 478 0.67 -7.24 31.65
N ALA A 479 1.74 -7.47 30.87
CA ALA A 479 2.92 -6.60 30.89
C ALA A 479 2.60 -5.14 30.52
N PHE A 480 1.73 -4.92 29.52
CA PHE A 480 1.25 -3.58 29.18
C PHE A 480 0.46 -2.95 30.32
N ASN A 481 -0.46 -3.69 30.93
CA ASN A 481 -1.30 -3.19 32.03
C ASN A 481 -0.49 -2.81 33.27
N GLU A 482 0.49 -3.63 33.66
CA GLU A 482 1.41 -3.32 34.77
C GLU A 482 2.19 -2.02 34.50
N THR A 483 2.72 -1.87 33.29
CA THR A 483 3.47 -0.66 32.90
C THR A 483 2.57 0.58 32.91
N ILE A 484 1.34 0.45 32.41
CA ILE A 484 0.33 1.52 32.43
C ILE A 484 -0.02 1.91 33.87
N GLN A 485 -0.19 0.95 34.77
CA GLN A 485 -0.45 1.21 36.20
C GLN A 485 0.72 1.94 36.86
N GLN A 486 1.96 1.55 36.56
CA GLN A 486 3.15 2.24 37.08
C GLN A 486 3.25 3.68 36.59
N ILE A 487 2.96 3.95 35.32
CA ILE A 487 3.01 5.30 34.74
C ILE A 487 1.88 6.18 35.29
N THR A 488 0.65 5.65 35.37
CA THR A 488 -0.51 6.38 35.91
C THR A 488 -0.39 6.62 37.41
N GLY A 489 0.10 5.65 38.19
CA GLY A 489 0.38 5.81 39.61
C GLY A 489 1.41 6.91 39.90
N LYS A 490 2.46 7.02 39.08
CA LYS A 490 3.45 8.11 39.18
C LYS A 490 2.87 9.49 38.86
N MET A 491 1.88 9.58 37.96
CA MET A 491 1.20 10.84 37.65
C MET A 491 0.27 11.31 38.76
N ASN A 492 -0.39 10.40 39.49
CA ASN A 492 -1.26 10.76 40.61
C ASN A 492 -0.49 11.21 41.87
N LEU A 493 0.83 10.98 41.92
CA LEU A 493 1.72 11.37 43.03
C LEU A 493 2.46 12.69 42.78
N ARG A 494 2.36 13.26 41.57
CA ARG A 494 2.87 14.58 41.18
C ARG A 494 1.73 15.57 41.15
#